data_AF-A0A0Q8JGP3-F1
#
_entry.id   AF-A0A0Q8JGP3-F1
#
_cell.length_a   1.000
_cell.length_b   1.000
_cell.length_c   1.000
_cell.angle_alpha   90.00
_cell.angle_beta   90.00
_cell.angle_gamma   90.00
#
_symmetry.space_group_name_H-M   'P 1'
#
loop_
_entity.id
_entity.type
_entity.pdbx_description
1 polymer ?
#
loop_
_entity_poly.entity_id
_entity_poly.type
_entity_poly.pdbx_seq_one_letter_code
_entity_poly.pdbx_strand_id
1 'polypeptide(L)'
;MDPHAQAPSGAPGGDSQRSAADDRAPSIDAAFRDISSAGREGLSAALDTGRALRGLVVADLALARSALGRALLWVSVAIVFGASSWLLLMAALIAVLNGVLGWSWMASMAFAAGLSLVVTGVGVWQALRYFEHTRLDATRRQLRRLGIGDDDDDATPLGVAPGLTPRDPNRTEA
;
A
#
# COMPACT_ATOMS: atom_id res chain seq x y z
N MET A 1 -8.77 91.25 -2.16
CA MET A 1 -9.88 91.96 -1.49
C MET A 1 -11.11 91.14 -1.81
N ASP A 2 -11.32 90.07 -1.06
CA ASP A 2 -12.46 89.14 -1.19
C ASP A 2 -13.10 89.02 0.20
N PRO A 3 -14.34 89.51 0.38
CA PRO A 3 -15.03 89.37 1.65
C PRO A 3 -16.27 88.49 1.47
N HIS A 4 -16.23 87.25 1.97
CA HIS A 4 -17.44 86.61 2.51
C HIS A 4 -17.07 85.79 3.73
N ALA A 5 -17.17 86.44 4.88
CA ALA A 5 -17.30 85.80 6.17
C ALA A 5 -18.76 85.90 6.61
N GLN A 6 -19.41 84.76 6.88
CA GLN A 6 -20.36 84.65 8.00
C GLN A 6 -20.56 83.18 8.41
N ALA A 7 -20.08 82.86 9.62
CA ALA A 7 -20.51 81.76 10.50
C ALA A 7 -21.77 82.22 11.29
N PRO A 8 -22.38 81.50 12.29
CA PRO A 8 -21.95 80.26 12.97
C PRO A 8 -23.09 79.26 13.43
N SER A 9 -22.63 78.08 13.86
CA SER A 9 -23.07 77.25 15.01
C SER A 9 -24.55 76.96 15.34
N GLY A 10 -24.87 75.66 15.35
CA GLY A 10 -25.91 75.01 16.15
C GLY A 10 -25.80 73.49 16.00
N ALA A 11 -24.92 72.83 16.75
CA ALA A 11 -25.17 72.19 18.04
C ALA A 11 -25.34 70.66 17.89
N PRO A 12 -24.92 69.89 18.91
CA PRO A 12 -24.33 68.57 18.77
C PRO A 12 -25.32 67.46 19.14
N GLY A 13 -25.23 66.30 18.50
CA GLY A 13 -25.94 65.14 19.00
C GLY A 13 -26.20 64.11 17.93
N GLY A 14 -25.58 62.94 18.10
CA GLY A 14 -26.36 61.73 17.93
C GLY A 14 -25.76 60.61 17.08
N ASP A 15 -24.62 60.78 16.40
CA ASP A 15 -24.11 59.69 15.55
C ASP A 15 -22.81 59.05 16.07
N SER A 16 -22.28 59.56 17.18
CA SER A 16 -21.24 58.88 17.97
C SER A 16 -21.76 57.65 18.73
N GLN A 17 -23.03 57.28 18.54
CA GLN A 17 -23.69 56.15 19.17
C GLN A 17 -24.13 55.08 18.16
N ARG A 18 -23.36 54.91 17.08
CA ARG A 18 -23.37 53.66 16.29
C ARG A 18 -21.98 53.02 16.16
N SER A 19 -21.11 53.30 17.13
CA SER A 19 -19.80 52.63 17.30
C SER A 19 -19.60 52.05 18.70
N ALA A 20 -20.66 51.86 19.49
CA ALA A 20 -20.55 51.34 20.87
C ALA A 20 -21.54 50.19 21.18
N ALA A 21 -22.05 49.50 20.15
CA ALA A 21 -22.91 48.33 20.31
C ALA A 21 -22.36 47.06 19.63
N ASP A 22 -21.09 47.06 19.25
CA ASP A 22 -20.42 45.93 18.58
C ASP A 22 -19.26 45.33 19.41
N ASP A 23 -19.16 45.71 20.69
CA ASP A 23 -18.28 45.08 21.69
C ASP A 23 -19.00 43.94 22.45
N ARG A 24 -20.04 43.36 21.85
CA ARG A 24 -20.70 42.19 22.41
C ARG A 24 -19.96 40.96 21.88
N ALA A 25 -19.35 40.21 22.81
CA ALA A 25 -18.71 38.93 22.58
C ALA A 25 -19.31 38.18 21.38
N PRO A 26 -18.48 37.62 20.49
CA PRO A 26 -18.88 37.14 19.17
C PRO A 26 -20.17 36.32 19.27
N SER A 27 -21.16 36.66 18.44
CA SER A 27 -22.39 35.90 18.37
C SER A 27 -22.04 34.43 18.09
N ILE A 28 -22.78 33.51 18.70
CA ILE A 28 -22.51 32.06 18.59
C ILE A 28 -22.43 31.63 17.11
N ASP A 29 -23.24 32.22 16.23
CA ASP A 29 -23.18 32.00 14.77
C ASP A 29 -21.84 32.42 14.15
N ALA A 30 -21.29 33.57 14.57
CA ALA A 30 -19.97 34.02 14.14
C ALA A 30 -18.85 33.10 14.65
N ALA A 31 -18.92 32.67 15.91
CA ALA A 31 -17.95 31.71 16.47
C ALA A 31 -18.00 30.34 15.77
N PHE A 32 -19.19 29.85 15.41
CA PHE A 32 -19.36 28.63 14.61
C PHE A 32 -18.81 28.80 13.19
N ARG A 33 -19.02 29.96 12.57
CA ARG A 33 -18.51 30.28 11.24
C ARG A 33 -16.97 30.33 11.23
N ASP A 34 -16.37 30.94 12.24
CA ASP A 34 -14.93 31.00 12.43
C ASP A 34 -14.34 29.61 12.69
N ILE A 35 -14.96 28.79 13.55
CA ILE A 35 -14.55 27.39 13.77
C ILE A 35 -14.70 26.54 12.51
N SER A 36 -15.77 26.72 11.75
CA SER A 36 -15.98 25.97 10.51
C SER A 36 -15.01 26.36 9.41
N SER A 37 -14.66 27.65 9.30
CA SER A 37 -13.68 28.15 8.33
C SER A 37 -12.27 27.72 8.71
N ALA A 38 -11.88 27.85 9.98
CA ALA A 38 -10.61 27.32 10.50
C ALA A 38 -10.51 25.80 10.36
N GLY A 39 -11.63 25.07 10.54
CA GLY A 39 -11.70 23.63 10.33
C GLY A 39 -11.53 23.25 8.85
N ARG A 40 -12.11 24.02 7.93
CA ARG A 40 -11.93 23.84 6.49
C ARG A 40 -10.50 24.14 6.05
N GLU A 41 -9.88 25.16 6.61
CA GLU A 41 -8.47 25.49 6.38
C GLU A 41 -7.52 24.41 6.94
N GLY A 42 -7.80 23.90 8.14
CA GLY A 42 -7.05 22.79 8.72
C GLY A 42 -7.18 21.50 7.90
N LEU A 43 -8.38 21.22 7.37
CA LEU A 43 -8.60 20.10 6.47
C LEU A 43 -7.83 20.26 5.16
N SER A 44 -7.84 21.45 4.54
CA SER A 44 -7.06 21.70 3.34
C SER A 44 -5.56 21.56 3.59
N ALA A 45 -5.05 22.07 4.72
CA ALA A 45 -3.65 21.94 5.10
C ALA A 45 -3.24 20.47 5.34
N ALA A 46 -4.13 19.67 5.93
CA ALA A 46 -3.91 18.23 6.09
C ALA A 46 -3.87 17.50 4.74
N LEU A 47 -4.75 17.87 3.79
CA LEU A 47 -4.72 17.32 2.43
C LEU A 47 -3.44 17.70 1.69
N ASP A 48 -2.98 18.94 1.82
CA ASP A 48 -1.72 19.42 1.23
C ASP A 48 -0.51 18.69 1.82
N THR A 49 -0.48 18.49 3.14
CA THR A 49 0.54 17.69 3.83
C THR A 49 0.54 16.25 3.33
N GLY A 50 -0.64 15.63 3.20
CA GLY A 50 -0.78 14.29 2.63
C GLY A 50 -0.29 14.19 1.18
N ARG A 51 -0.54 15.22 0.37
CA ARG A 51 -0.05 15.30 -1.01
C ARG A 51 1.47 15.41 -1.08
N ALA A 52 2.08 16.21 -0.18
CA ALA A 52 3.53 16.34 -0.07
C ALA A 52 4.20 15.02 0.36
N LEU A 53 3.66 14.35 1.38
CA LEU A 53 4.11 13.03 1.83
C LEU A 53 4.02 11.99 0.71
N ARG A 54 2.92 11.99 -0.06
CA ARG A 54 2.79 11.12 -1.24
C ARG A 54 3.87 11.40 -2.28
N GLY A 55 4.20 12.68 -2.51
CA GLY A 55 5.29 13.07 -3.40
C GLY A 55 6.64 12.51 -2.97
N LEU A 56 6.96 12.58 -1.68
CA LEU A 56 8.19 12.01 -1.11
C LEU A 56 8.25 10.49 -1.27
N VAL A 57 7.16 9.78 -0.96
CA VAL A 57 7.09 8.31 -1.13
C VAL A 57 7.30 7.91 -2.59
N VAL A 58 6.69 8.64 -3.55
CA VAL A 58 6.90 8.37 -4.98
C VAL A 58 8.35 8.62 -5.38
N ALA A 59 8.98 9.67 -4.84
CA ALA A 59 10.39 9.97 -5.09
C ALA A 59 11.32 8.87 -4.52
N ASP A 60 11.06 8.38 -3.31
CA ASP A 60 11.80 7.28 -2.70
C ASP A 60 11.67 5.98 -3.51
N LEU A 61 10.47 5.67 -4.00
CA LEU A 61 10.24 4.53 -4.89
C LEU A 61 10.98 4.69 -6.22
N ALA A 62 11.07 5.91 -6.76
CA ALA A 62 11.81 6.18 -7.99
C ALA A 62 13.33 6.00 -7.80
N LEU A 63 13.88 6.49 -6.68
CA LEU A 63 15.27 6.26 -6.29
C LEU A 63 15.55 4.77 -6.09
N ALA A 64 14.68 4.07 -5.35
CA ALA A 64 14.79 2.64 -5.08
C ALA A 64 14.76 1.82 -6.37
N ARG A 65 13.88 2.14 -7.33
CA ARG A 65 13.75 1.40 -8.59
C ARG A 65 15.05 1.38 -9.40
N SER A 66 15.78 2.49 -9.44
CA SER A 66 17.03 2.59 -10.20
C SER A 66 18.15 1.71 -9.62
N ALA A 67 18.27 1.67 -8.29
CA ALA A 67 19.24 0.84 -7.60
C ALA A 67 18.83 -0.63 -7.58
N LEU A 68 17.54 -0.91 -7.39
CA LEU A 68 16.98 -2.25 -7.29
C LEU A 68 17.12 -3.04 -8.59
N GLY A 69 16.93 -2.40 -9.75
CA GLY A 69 17.15 -3.06 -11.05
C GLY A 69 18.59 -3.57 -11.20
N ARG A 70 19.58 -2.74 -10.85
CA ARG A 70 21.00 -3.14 -10.90
C ARG A 70 21.37 -4.13 -9.81
N ALA A 71 20.79 -4.01 -8.62
CA ALA A 71 20.97 -4.98 -7.55
C ALA A 71 20.43 -6.36 -7.94
N LEU A 72 19.26 -6.44 -8.58
CA LEU A 72 18.69 -7.71 -9.06
C LEU A 72 19.60 -8.40 -10.08
N LEU A 73 20.23 -7.64 -10.99
CA LEU A 73 21.22 -8.20 -11.93
C LEU A 73 22.40 -8.83 -11.18
N TRP A 74 22.98 -8.12 -10.22
CA TRP A 74 24.09 -8.65 -9.41
C TRP A 74 23.66 -9.83 -8.53
N VAL A 75 22.44 -9.82 -7.99
CA VAL A 75 21.86 -10.95 -7.24
C VAL A 75 21.71 -12.17 -8.16
N SER A 76 21.21 -12.01 -9.39
CA SER A 76 21.12 -13.10 -10.36
C SER A 76 22.51 -13.69 -10.66
N VAL A 77 23.51 -12.83 -10.92
CA VAL A 77 24.90 -13.27 -11.13
C VAL A 77 25.41 -14.04 -9.91
N ALA A 78 25.21 -13.51 -8.70
CA ALA A 78 25.63 -14.15 -7.46
C ALA A 78 24.94 -15.52 -7.25
N ILE A 79 23.66 -15.66 -7.60
CA ILE A 79 22.94 -16.93 -7.52
C ILE A 79 23.53 -17.96 -8.48
N VAL A 80 23.76 -17.58 -9.74
CA VAL A 80 24.32 -18.49 -10.76
C VAL A 80 25.72 -18.96 -10.36
N PHE A 81 26.60 -18.04 -9.97
CA PHE A 81 27.95 -18.37 -9.53
C PHE A 81 27.95 -19.13 -8.21
N GLY A 82 27.07 -18.78 -7.27
CA GLY A 82 26.92 -19.49 -6.00
C GLY A 82 26.47 -20.94 -6.21
N ALA A 83 25.46 -21.16 -7.05
CA ALA A 83 25.00 -22.50 -7.42
C ALA A 83 26.10 -23.30 -8.14
N SER A 84 26.82 -22.67 -9.07
CA SER A 84 27.92 -23.31 -9.80
C SER A 84 29.06 -23.72 -8.86
N SER A 85 29.46 -22.81 -7.96
CA SER A 85 30.48 -23.07 -6.95
C SER A 85 30.06 -24.18 -5.99
N TRP A 86 28.78 -24.25 -5.60
CA TRP A 86 28.26 -25.33 -4.77
C TRP A 86 28.40 -26.71 -5.42
N LEU A 87 28.10 -26.82 -6.72
CA LEU A 87 28.26 -28.07 -7.45
C LEU A 87 29.74 -28.49 -7.50
N LEU A 88 30.65 -27.55 -7.75
CA LEU A 88 32.09 -27.81 -7.70
C LEU A 88 32.56 -28.21 -6.30
N LEU A 89 32.02 -27.59 -5.26
CA LEU A 89 32.30 -27.93 -3.86
C LEU A 89 31.86 -29.37 -3.56
N MET A 90 30.66 -29.78 -3.99
CA MET A 90 30.17 -31.15 -3.80
C MET A 90 31.00 -32.17 -4.58
N ALA A 91 31.41 -31.84 -5.82
CA ALA A 91 32.30 -32.69 -6.61
C ALA A 91 33.67 -32.84 -5.93
N ALA A 92 34.24 -31.74 -5.42
CA ALA A 92 35.49 -31.76 -4.67
C ALA A 92 35.36 -32.56 -3.37
N LEU A 93 34.24 -32.41 -2.65
CA LEU A 93 33.94 -33.18 -1.45
C LEU A 93 33.91 -34.68 -1.76
N ILE A 94 33.18 -35.10 -2.79
CA ILE A 94 33.13 -36.51 -3.24
C ILE A 94 34.54 -37.02 -3.57
N ALA A 95 35.33 -36.23 -4.31
CA ALA A 95 36.70 -36.60 -4.67
C ALA A 95 37.59 -36.77 -3.42
N VAL A 96 37.45 -35.92 -2.40
CA VAL A 96 38.18 -36.02 -1.14
C VAL A 96 37.75 -37.24 -0.32
N LEU A 97 36.46 -37.51 -0.18
CA LEU A 97 35.99 -38.70 0.56
C LEU A 97 36.45 -39.99 -0.14
N ASN A 98 36.33 -40.05 -1.46
CA ASN A 98 36.75 -41.21 -2.23
C ASN A 98 38.28 -41.37 -2.22
N GLY A 99 39.04 -40.28 -2.40
CA GLY A 99 40.49 -40.32 -2.57
C GLY A 99 41.28 -40.39 -1.26
N VAL A 100 40.94 -39.57 -0.26
CA VAL A 100 41.71 -39.42 0.98
C VAL A 100 41.19 -40.36 2.07
N LEU A 101 39.86 -40.45 2.22
CA LEU A 101 39.23 -41.29 3.25
C LEU A 101 38.97 -42.73 2.77
N GLY A 102 39.20 -43.02 1.49
CA GLY A 102 38.98 -44.34 0.89
C GLY A 102 37.53 -44.80 0.91
N TRP A 103 36.57 -43.87 1.00
CA TRP A 103 35.15 -44.22 0.95
C TRP A 103 34.79 -44.78 -0.43
N SER A 104 33.80 -45.68 -0.45
CA SER A 104 33.26 -46.14 -1.73
C SER A 104 32.59 -44.98 -2.48
N TRP A 105 32.56 -45.09 -3.80
CA TRP A 105 31.97 -44.07 -4.67
C TRP A 105 30.49 -43.84 -4.35
N MET A 106 29.72 -44.92 -4.09
CA MET A 106 28.32 -44.81 -3.66
C MET A 106 28.17 -44.14 -2.29
N ALA A 107 29.03 -44.46 -1.31
CA ALA A 107 28.95 -43.85 0.02
C ALA A 107 29.22 -42.34 -0.04
N SER A 108 30.23 -41.93 -0.84
CA SER A 108 30.57 -40.52 -1.04
C SER A 108 29.43 -39.75 -1.70
N MET A 109 28.81 -40.31 -2.74
CA MET A 109 27.64 -39.72 -3.41
C MET A 109 26.42 -39.65 -2.49
N ALA A 110 26.13 -40.73 -1.75
CA ALA A 110 25.00 -40.77 -0.83
C ALA A 110 25.15 -39.70 0.28
N PHE A 111 26.37 -39.50 0.78
CA PHE A 111 26.65 -38.46 1.76
C PHE A 111 26.45 -37.05 1.20
N ALA A 112 27.00 -36.75 0.02
CA ALA A 112 26.82 -35.45 -0.63
C ALA A 112 25.35 -35.16 -0.97
N ALA A 113 24.60 -36.17 -1.43
CA ALA A 113 23.16 -36.09 -1.67
C ALA A 113 22.40 -35.83 -0.35
N GLY A 114 22.74 -36.56 0.71
CA GLY A 114 22.17 -36.36 2.05
C GLY A 114 22.39 -34.93 2.55
N LEU A 115 23.60 -34.40 2.44
CA LEU A 115 23.91 -33.01 2.81
C LEU A 115 23.07 -32.00 2.00
N SER A 116 22.94 -32.23 0.70
CA SER A 116 22.14 -31.37 -0.18
C SER A 116 20.66 -31.40 0.17
N LEU A 117 20.12 -32.56 0.54
CA LEU A 117 18.73 -32.69 1.01
C LEU A 117 18.50 -31.96 2.33
N VAL A 118 19.45 -32.02 3.27
CA VAL A 118 19.36 -31.27 4.53
C VAL A 118 19.32 -29.78 4.27
N VAL A 119 20.26 -29.25 3.47
CA VAL A 119 20.29 -27.82 3.11
C VAL A 119 19.00 -27.41 2.41
N THR A 120 18.49 -28.24 1.48
CA THR A 120 17.23 -27.99 0.78
C THR A 120 16.04 -27.96 1.74
N GLY A 121 15.97 -28.92 2.66
CA GLY A 121 14.92 -28.99 3.68
C GLY A 121 14.92 -27.77 4.60
N VAL A 122 16.10 -27.33 5.05
CA VAL A 122 16.26 -26.09 5.84
C VAL A 122 15.82 -24.88 5.03
N GLY A 123 16.20 -24.80 3.75
CA GLY A 123 15.79 -23.71 2.85
C GLY A 123 14.27 -23.63 2.67
N VAL A 124 13.61 -24.77 2.43
CA VAL A 124 12.16 -24.86 2.33
C VAL A 124 11.49 -24.47 3.64
N TRP A 125 11.98 -24.97 4.78
CA TRP A 125 11.46 -24.61 6.09
C TRP A 125 11.57 -23.11 6.37
N GLN A 126 12.72 -22.52 6.06
CA GLN A 126 12.94 -21.09 6.23
C GLN A 126 12.01 -20.26 5.33
N ALA A 127 11.81 -20.69 4.07
CA ALA A 127 10.87 -20.04 3.15
C ALA A 127 9.43 -20.08 3.69
N LEU A 128 8.96 -21.25 4.16
CA LEU A 128 7.63 -21.40 4.76
C LEU A 128 7.46 -20.51 6.01
N ARG A 129 8.48 -20.44 6.86
CA ARG A 129 8.49 -19.55 8.02
C ARG A 129 8.42 -18.08 7.61
N TYR A 130 9.12 -17.67 6.55
CA TYR A 130 9.05 -16.29 6.05
C TYR A 130 7.67 -15.95 5.45
N PHE A 131 7.02 -16.92 4.81
CA PHE A 131 5.65 -16.77 4.31
C PHE A 131 4.62 -16.55 5.42
N GLU A 132 4.87 -17.10 6.61
CA GLU A 132 4.02 -16.87 7.78
C GLU A 132 4.02 -15.39 8.19
N HIS A 133 5.16 -14.70 8.07
CA HIS A 133 5.30 -13.28 8.42
C HIS A 133 4.76 -12.33 7.33
N THR A 134 4.56 -12.83 6.12
CA THR A 134 4.04 -12.04 4.98
C THR A 134 2.55 -12.26 4.72
N ARG A 135 1.89 -13.14 5.49
CA ARG A 135 0.43 -13.12 5.56
C ARG A 135 -0.03 -11.83 6.21
N LEU A 136 -0.39 -10.87 5.36
CA LEU A 136 -1.14 -9.68 5.73
C LEU A 136 -2.58 -10.03 6.13
N ASP A 137 -2.77 -10.99 7.05
CA ASP A 137 -4.09 -11.41 7.51
C ASP A 137 -4.81 -10.23 8.19
N ALA A 138 -4.06 -9.33 8.83
CA ALA A 138 -4.57 -8.07 9.35
C ALA A 138 -5.00 -7.10 8.23
N THR A 139 -4.16 -6.87 7.21
CA THR A 139 -4.48 -5.96 6.10
C THR A 139 -5.57 -6.52 5.20
N ARG A 140 -5.66 -7.84 4.99
CA ARG A 140 -6.78 -8.50 4.29
C ARG A 140 -8.09 -8.31 5.05
N ARG A 141 -8.08 -8.43 6.38
CA ARG A 141 -9.25 -8.10 7.23
C ARG A 141 -9.60 -6.61 7.16
N GLN A 142 -8.62 -5.72 7.09
CA GLN A 142 -8.83 -4.28 6.99
C GLN A 142 -9.33 -3.84 5.61
N LEU A 143 -8.80 -4.40 4.52
CA LEU A 143 -9.26 -4.17 3.14
C LEU A 143 -10.70 -4.66 2.96
N ARG A 144 -11.03 -5.85 3.50
CA ARG A 144 -12.42 -6.35 3.53
C ARG A 144 -13.36 -5.46 4.35
N ARG A 145 -12.88 -4.84 5.44
CA ARG A 145 -13.66 -3.86 6.22
C ARG A 145 -13.82 -2.50 5.53
N LEU A 146 -12.94 -2.18 4.58
CA LEU A 146 -12.96 -0.94 3.80
C LEU A 146 -13.76 -1.05 2.49
N GLY A 147 -14.38 -2.21 2.21
CA GLY A 147 -15.22 -2.42 1.02
C GLY A 147 -14.45 -2.53 -0.30
N ILE A 148 -13.11 -2.58 -0.27
CA ILE A 148 -12.30 -2.83 -1.47
C ILE A 148 -12.28 -4.35 -1.71
N GLY A 149 -13.06 -4.81 -2.68
CA GLY A 149 -13.11 -6.21 -3.11
C GLY A 149 -14.51 -6.82 -3.26
N ASP A 150 -15.57 -6.03 -3.07
CA ASP A 150 -16.94 -6.38 -3.47
C ASP A 150 -17.28 -5.53 -4.70
N ASP A 151 -16.55 -5.74 -5.79
CA ASP A 151 -17.07 -5.33 -7.10
C ASP A 151 -18.09 -6.41 -7.47
N ASP A 152 -19.35 -5.99 -7.50
CA ASP A 152 -20.52 -6.72 -7.94
C ASP A 152 -20.23 -7.78 -9.00
N ASP A 153 -20.07 -9.04 -8.58
CA ASP A 153 -20.50 -10.20 -9.36
C ASP A 153 -22.03 -10.33 -9.22
N ASP A 154 -22.75 -9.23 -9.42
CA ASP A 154 -24.11 -9.27 -9.94
C ASP A 154 -23.95 -9.64 -11.42
N ALA A 155 -23.55 -10.89 -11.64
CA ALA A 155 -23.82 -11.62 -12.85
C ALA A 155 -25.33 -11.55 -13.02
N THR A 156 -25.78 -10.50 -13.70
CA THR A 156 -27.08 -10.42 -14.35
C THR A 156 -27.32 -11.82 -14.90
N PRO A 157 -28.29 -12.59 -14.40
CA PRO A 157 -28.56 -13.89 -14.95
C PRO A 157 -28.91 -13.61 -16.40
N LEU A 158 -27.98 -13.96 -17.30
CA LEU A 158 -28.16 -13.82 -18.74
C LEU A 158 -29.56 -14.36 -19.02
N GLY A 159 -30.43 -13.47 -19.49
CA GLY A 159 -31.84 -13.72 -19.61
C GLY A 159 -32.07 -15.09 -20.23
N VAL A 160 -32.48 -16.04 -19.39
CA VAL A 160 -33.20 -17.21 -19.86
C VAL A 160 -34.49 -16.63 -20.41
N ALA A 161 -34.54 -16.51 -21.74
CA ALA A 161 -35.77 -16.22 -22.44
C ALA A 161 -36.83 -17.21 -21.93
N PRO A 162 -37.97 -16.73 -21.39
CA PRO A 162 -39.02 -17.61 -20.91
C PRO A 162 -39.65 -18.29 -22.13
N GLY A 163 -39.26 -19.54 -22.41
CA GLY A 163 -39.87 -20.25 -23.54
C GLY A 163 -39.23 -21.51 -24.08
N LEU A 164 -38.19 -22.09 -23.45
CA LEU A 164 -37.68 -23.40 -23.88
C LEU A 164 -37.73 -24.39 -22.71
N THR A 165 -38.85 -25.12 -22.63
CA THR A 165 -38.94 -26.32 -21.83
C THR A 165 -37.93 -27.36 -22.35
N PRO A 166 -37.09 -27.96 -21.49
CA PRO A 166 -36.29 -29.11 -21.86
C PRO A 166 -37.22 -30.23 -22.35
N ARG A 167 -37.08 -30.64 -23.60
CA ARG A 167 -37.81 -31.78 -24.16
C ARG A 167 -37.28 -33.05 -23.51
N ASP A 168 -38.08 -33.68 -22.67
CA ASP A 168 -37.77 -34.96 -22.02
C ASP A 168 -37.55 -36.05 -23.10
N PRO A 169 -36.34 -36.62 -23.21
CA PRO A 169 -36.04 -37.65 -24.21
C PRO A 169 -36.65 -39.02 -23.86
N ASN A 170 -37.36 -39.18 -22.73
CA ASN A 170 -37.87 -40.48 -22.28
C ASN A 170 -39.40 -40.54 -22.12
N ARG A 171 -40.16 -39.73 -22.89
CA ARG A 171 -41.59 -39.97 -23.05
C ARG A 171 -41.82 -41.13 -24.02
N THR A 172 -41.78 -42.35 -23.50
CA THR A 172 -42.34 -43.53 -24.15
C THR A 172 -43.85 -43.35 -24.24
N GLU A 173 -44.37 -43.17 -25.46
CA GLU A 173 -45.81 -43.28 -25.72
C GLU A 173 -46.20 -44.76 -25.60
N ALA A 174 -47.22 -45.02 -24.79
CA ALA A 174 -47.91 -46.30 -24.66
C ALA A 174 -49.22 -46.24 -25.45
#